data_AF-A0A2A4HW45-F1
#
_entry.id   AF-A0A2A4HW45-F1
#
_cell.length_a   1.000
_cell.length_b   1.000
_cell.length_c   1.000
_cell.angle_alpha   90.00
_cell.angle_beta   90.00
_cell.angle_gamma   90.00
#
_symmetry.space_group_name_H-M   'P 1'
#
loop_
_entity.id
_entity.type
_entity.pdbx_description
1 polymer ?
#
loop_
_entity_poly.entity_id
_entity_poly.type
_entity_poly.pdbx_seq_one_letter_code
_entity_poly.pdbx_strand_id
1 'polypeptide(L)'
;MAEQHDHDTAPSTSNIENGPVTAPVGDTPAAEPTAGGTFATARQTLADNVAKGREQATDKARLYAEDGKARATSALGQLSTMLNDAAAQVDEKIGEQYGQYARQAADRVQGLSSSIDAKTVDDLVADVRELVKKSPAVAVGVAAGIGFVVARLLSSGLDHRDA
;
A
#
# COMPACT_ATOMS: atom_id res chain seq x y z
N MET A 1 -7.29 34.40 -66.32
CA MET A 1 -6.26 35.31 -65.77
C MET A 1 -6.72 35.75 -64.39
N ALA A 2 -5.77 35.87 -63.46
CA ALA A 2 -5.86 36.26 -62.05
C ALA A 2 -6.08 35.13 -61.02
N GLU A 3 -4.93 34.67 -60.54
CA GLU A 3 -4.60 34.18 -59.19
C GLU A 3 -5.07 35.12 -58.06
N GLN A 4 -4.75 34.67 -56.82
CA GLN A 4 -4.56 35.42 -55.56
C GLN A 4 -5.77 35.51 -54.64
N HIS A 5 -5.63 35.45 -53.33
CA HIS A 5 -4.56 35.08 -52.40
C HIS A 5 -5.25 34.92 -51.02
N ASP A 6 -4.62 34.19 -50.12
CA ASP A 6 -4.58 34.36 -48.65
C ASP A 6 -5.48 35.42 -47.98
N HIS A 7 -6.15 35.06 -46.89
CA HIS A 7 -5.76 35.58 -45.56
C HIS A 7 -6.57 35.01 -44.38
N ASP A 8 -5.80 34.58 -43.38
CA ASP A 8 -6.05 34.45 -41.95
C ASP A 8 -7.02 35.47 -41.31
N THR A 9 -7.94 35.02 -40.44
CA THR A 9 -8.31 35.71 -39.17
C THR A 9 -9.24 34.85 -38.30
N ALA A 10 -8.77 34.46 -37.10
CA ALA A 10 -9.63 34.24 -35.92
C ALA A 10 -9.75 35.56 -35.13
N PRO A 11 -10.51 35.69 -34.02
CA PRO A 11 -11.61 34.90 -33.45
C PRO A 11 -12.88 35.76 -33.19
N SER A 12 -14.06 35.15 -32.99
CA SER A 12 -15.20 35.85 -32.35
C SER A 12 -16.11 34.87 -31.64
N THR A 13 -15.95 34.84 -30.31
CA THR A 13 -16.95 34.41 -29.34
C THR A 13 -18.19 35.32 -29.43
N SER A 14 -19.40 34.77 -29.52
CA SER A 14 -20.59 35.20 -28.74
C SER A 14 -21.85 34.44 -29.15
N ASN A 15 -22.66 34.14 -28.14
CA ASN A 15 -24.09 33.85 -28.17
C ASN A 15 -24.55 32.47 -28.67
N ILE A 16 -24.52 31.50 -27.75
CA ILE A 16 -25.59 30.49 -27.70
C ILE A 16 -26.61 30.95 -26.66
N GLU A 17 -27.77 31.25 -27.21
CA GLU A 17 -29.00 31.76 -26.61
C GLU A 17 -29.58 30.77 -25.58
N ASN A 18 -29.99 31.30 -24.43
CA ASN A 18 -30.70 30.57 -23.38
C ASN A 18 -32.13 30.26 -23.84
N GLY A 19 -32.38 29.03 -24.28
CA GLY A 19 -33.73 28.44 -24.30
C GLY A 19 -33.96 27.61 -23.03
N PRO A 20 -35.13 27.64 -22.38
CA PRO A 20 -35.39 26.83 -21.21
C PRO A 20 -35.51 25.37 -21.65
N VAL A 21 -34.47 24.57 -21.44
CA VAL A 21 -34.56 23.13 -21.52
C VAL A 21 -35.37 22.64 -20.32
N THR A 22 -36.69 22.61 -20.48
CA THR A 22 -37.60 21.91 -19.58
C THR A 22 -37.37 20.41 -19.71
N ALA A 23 -36.37 19.89 -19.01
CA ALA A 23 -36.32 18.47 -18.69
C ALA A 23 -37.28 18.20 -17.52
N PRO A 24 -38.07 17.12 -17.54
CA PRO A 24 -38.98 16.81 -16.45
C PRO A 24 -38.16 16.62 -15.18
N VAL A 25 -38.41 17.47 -14.18
CA VAL A 25 -37.98 17.24 -12.80
C VAL A 25 -38.71 15.98 -12.35
N GLY A 26 -38.07 14.84 -12.60
CA GLY A 26 -38.41 13.61 -11.92
C GLY A 26 -38.12 13.85 -10.45
N ASP A 27 -39.17 13.86 -9.66
CA ASP A 27 -39.17 13.74 -8.21
C ASP A 27 -38.48 12.40 -7.85
N THR A 28 -37.15 12.39 -7.89
CA THR A 28 -36.36 11.35 -7.25
C THR A 28 -36.02 11.94 -5.90
N PRO A 29 -36.60 11.42 -4.80
CA PRO A 29 -36.21 11.89 -3.48
C PRO A 29 -34.70 11.71 -3.39
N ALA A 30 -34.01 12.77 -2.98
CA ALA A 30 -32.62 12.70 -2.60
C ALA A 30 -32.52 11.63 -1.51
N ALA A 31 -32.23 10.39 -1.91
CA ALA A 31 -31.72 9.40 -1.00
C ALA A 31 -30.35 9.93 -0.60
N GLU A 32 -30.30 10.61 0.55
CA GLU A 32 -29.06 10.81 1.26
C GLU A 32 -28.32 9.47 1.23
N PRO A 33 -27.06 9.40 0.78
CA PRO A 33 -26.32 8.17 0.96
C PRO A 33 -26.20 8.03 2.46
N THR A 34 -27.03 7.16 3.05
CA THR A 34 -26.87 6.74 4.43
C THR A 34 -25.62 5.85 4.43
N ALA A 35 -24.46 6.47 4.24
CA ALA A 35 -23.17 5.83 4.15
C ALA A 35 -22.90 5.00 5.41
N GLY A 36 -23.54 5.38 6.53
CA GLY A 36 -23.57 4.60 7.76
C GLY A 36 -24.20 3.21 7.62
N GLY A 37 -25.30 3.05 6.87
CA GLY A 37 -26.01 1.77 6.73
C GLY A 37 -25.25 0.78 5.84
N THR A 38 -24.76 1.23 4.70
CA THR A 38 -24.00 0.40 3.76
C THR A 38 -22.63 0.02 4.32
N PHE A 39 -21.95 0.95 5.00
CA PHE A 39 -20.66 0.68 5.61
C PHE A 39 -20.76 -0.22 6.84
N ALA A 40 -21.79 -0.06 7.67
CA ALA A 40 -22.06 -0.95 8.79
C ALA A 40 -22.33 -2.38 8.28
N THR A 41 -23.11 -2.54 7.20
CA THR A 41 -23.39 -3.83 6.58
C THR A 41 -22.14 -4.48 5.96
N ALA A 42 -21.29 -3.68 5.30
CA ALA A 42 -20.02 -4.14 4.76
C ALA A 42 -19.05 -4.59 5.87
N ARG A 43 -18.97 -3.83 6.98
CA ARG A 43 -18.19 -4.22 8.16
C ARG A 43 -18.75 -5.47 8.83
N GLN A 44 -20.06 -5.61 8.93
CA GLN A 44 -20.72 -6.79 9.49
C GLN A 44 -20.38 -8.04 8.68
N THR A 45 -20.58 -7.98 7.36
CA THR A 45 -20.24 -9.07 6.44
C THR A 45 -18.76 -9.42 6.51
N LEU A 46 -17.88 -8.42 6.56
CA LEU A 46 -16.44 -8.66 6.69
C LEU A 46 -16.11 -9.30 8.04
N ALA A 47 -16.70 -8.83 9.14
CA ALA A 47 -16.49 -9.39 10.47
C ALA A 47 -16.96 -10.85 10.55
N ASP A 48 -18.09 -11.19 9.94
CA ASP A 48 -18.62 -12.56 9.91
C ASP A 48 -17.72 -13.51 9.11
N ASN A 49 -17.23 -13.06 7.95
CA ASN A 49 -16.30 -13.85 7.13
C ASN A 49 -14.93 -13.99 7.80
N VAL A 50 -14.44 -12.94 8.44
CA VAL A 50 -13.20 -12.99 9.22
C VAL A 50 -13.36 -13.91 10.43
N ALA A 51 -14.48 -13.86 11.15
CA ALA A 51 -14.74 -14.73 12.30
C ALA A 51 -14.70 -16.21 11.90
N LYS A 52 -15.37 -16.57 10.80
CA LYS A 52 -15.36 -17.94 10.25
C LYS A 52 -13.97 -18.37 9.78
N GLY A 53 -13.21 -17.46 9.17
CA GLY A 53 -11.86 -17.76 8.68
C GLY A 53 -10.78 -17.75 9.76
N ARG A 54 -10.98 -17.02 10.85
CA ARG A 54 -9.94 -16.77 11.87
C ARG A 54 -9.51 -18.04 12.59
N GLU A 55 -10.43 -18.93 12.90
CA GLU A 55 -10.11 -20.18 13.60
C GLU A 55 -9.16 -21.04 12.75
N GLN A 56 -9.50 -21.26 11.49
CA GLN A 56 -8.65 -22.01 10.54
C GLN A 56 -7.36 -21.27 10.20
N ALA A 57 -7.43 -19.95 10.04
CA ALA A 57 -6.27 -19.13 9.71
C ALA A 57 -5.29 -19.02 10.88
N THR A 58 -5.74 -19.05 12.14
CA THR A 58 -4.85 -18.95 13.31
C THR A 58 -3.97 -20.18 13.44
N ASP A 59 -4.55 -21.37 13.29
CA ASP A 59 -3.80 -22.63 13.35
C ASP A 59 -2.81 -22.75 12.19
N LYS A 60 -3.25 -22.37 10.98
CA LYS A 60 -2.37 -22.32 9.81
C LYS A 60 -1.29 -21.25 9.96
N ALA A 61 -1.63 -20.06 10.44
CA ALA A 61 -0.68 -18.96 10.61
C ALA A 61 0.42 -19.31 11.59
N ARG A 62 0.14 -20.04 12.68
CA ARG A 62 1.19 -20.54 13.59
C ARG A 62 2.16 -21.48 12.87
N LEU A 63 1.63 -22.46 12.14
CA LEU A 63 2.45 -23.40 11.36
C LEU A 63 3.27 -22.69 10.27
N TYR A 64 2.65 -21.75 9.55
CA TYR A 64 3.32 -20.95 8.52
C TYR A 64 4.28 -19.91 9.11
N ALA A 65 4.09 -19.45 10.34
CA ALA A 65 5.02 -18.52 10.98
C ALA A 65 6.35 -19.22 11.32
N GLU A 66 6.30 -20.45 11.82
CA GLU A 66 7.49 -21.26 12.09
C GLU A 66 8.24 -21.61 10.80
N ASP A 67 7.53 -22.13 9.79
CA ASP A 67 8.11 -22.50 8.48
C ASP A 67 8.57 -21.25 7.69
N GLY A 68 7.78 -20.18 7.76
CA GLY A 68 8.07 -18.89 7.14
C GLY A 68 9.30 -18.22 7.75
N LYS A 69 9.48 -18.30 9.08
CA LYS A 69 10.70 -17.83 9.74
C LYS A 69 11.92 -18.56 9.20
N ALA A 70 11.89 -19.90 9.16
CA ALA A 70 13.01 -20.69 8.66
C ALA A 70 13.36 -20.34 7.21
N ARG A 71 12.36 -20.27 6.30
CA ARG A 71 12.57 -19.87 4.90
C ARG A 71 13.07 -18.44 4.76
N ALA A 72 12.50 -17.50 5.51
CA ALA A 72 12.93 -16.11 5.51
C ALA A 72 14.37 -15.97 6.02
N THR A 73 14.74 -16.64 7.12
CA THR A 73 16.13 -16.61 7.63
C THR A 73 17.11 -17.22 6.65
N SER A 74 16.74 -18.28 5.93
CA SER A 74 17.58 -18.87 4.89
C SER A 74 17.76 -17.91 3.71
N ALA A 75 16.67 -17.30 3.23
CA ALA A 75 16.72 -16.34 2.12
C ALA A 75 17.51 -15.08 2.50
N LEU A 76 17.31 -14.56 3.72
CA LEU A 76 18.05 -13.42 4.26
C LEU A 76 19.54 -13.76 4.43
N GLY A 77 19.87 -14.97 4.88
CA GLY A 77 21.26 -15.44 4.95
C GLY A 77 21.91 -15.44 3.56
N GLN A 78 21.23 -15.98 2.55
CA GLN A 78 21.73 -16.01 1.19
C GLN A 78 21.87 -14.59 0.59
N LEU A 79 20.91 -13.71 0.85
CA LEU A 79 21.01 -12.30 0.46
C LEU A 79 22.16 -11.59 1.17
N SER A 80 22.36 -11.83 2.46
CA SER A 80 23.47 -11.25 3.23
C SER A 80 24.82 -11.67 2.68
N THR A 81 24.97 -12.94 2.27
CA THR A 81 26.21 -13.40 1.61
C THR A 81 26.43 -12.69 0.29
N MET A 82 25.40 -12.58 -0.56
CA MET A 82 25.50 -11.84 -1.83
C MET A 82 25.85 -10.37 -1.63
N LEU A 83 25.27 -9.73 -0.62
CA LEU A 83 25.53 -8.33 -0.30
C LEU A 83 26.95 -8.14 0.26
N ASN A 84 27.45 -9.09 1.06
CA ASN A 84 28.82 -9.05 1.57
C ASN A 84 29.85 -9.26 0.44
N ASP A 85 29.61 -10.21 -0.46
CA ASP A 85 30.44 -10.43 -1.65
C ASP A 85 30.45 -9.21 -2.58
N ALA A 86 29.32 -8.49 -2.69
CA ALA A 86 29.20 -7.24 -3.44
C ALA A 86 29.82 -6.04 -2.70
N ALA A 87 29.67 -5.96 -1.38
CA ALA A 87 30.27 -4.91 -0.55
C ALA A 87 31.79 -5.02 -0.53
N ALA A 88 32.35 -6.23 -0.46
CA ALA A 88 33.79 -6.47 -0.64
C ALA A 88 34.31 -5.96 -1.99
N GLN A 89 33.45 -5.89 -3.02
CA GLN A 89 33.76 -5.29 -4.33
C GLN A 89 33.51 -3.76 -4.39
N VAL A 90 32.83 -3.17 -3.41
CA VAL A 90 32.37 -1.76 -3.40
C VAL A 90 33.07 -0.90 -2.33
N ASP A 91 33.63 -1.50 -1.27
CA ASP A 91 34.29 -0.83 -0.13
C ASP A 91 35.49 0.06 -0.55
N GLU A 92 35.94 -0.07 -1.79
CA GLU A 92 37.08 0.66 -2.36
C GLU A 92 36.76 2.11 -2.80
N LYS A 93 35.51 2.61 -2.67
CA LYS A 93 35.13 3.88 -3.34
C LYS A 93 34.29 4.95 -2.63
N ILE A 94 33.81 4.83 -1.38
CA ILE A 94 32.84 5.83 -0.86
C ILE A 94 33.33 6.55 0.42
N GLY A 95 33.59 7.85 0.31
CA GLY A 95 34.07 8.75 1.37
C GLY A 95 33.01 9.42 2.26
N GLU A 96 33.49 10.24 3.20
CA GLU A 96 32.85 10.70 4.46
C GLU A 96 31.46 11.37 4.42
N GLN A 97 30.98 11.88 3.28
CA GLN A 97 29.82 12.80 3.28
C GLN A 97 28.42 12.15 3.28
N TYR A 98 28.30 10.84 3.09
CA TYR A 98 27.02 10.11 3.26
C TYR A 98 26.74 9.67 4.71
N GLY A 99 27.68 9.93 5.64
CA GLY A 99 27.69 9.35 6.97
C GLY A 99 26.63 9.84 7.95
N GLN A 100 26.04 11.02 7.75
CA GLN A 100 25.17 11.66 8.76
C GLN A 100 23.69 11.24 8.62
N TYR A 101 23.18 11.16 7.39
CA TYR A 101 21.86 10.55 7.14
C TYR A 101 21.88 9.05 7.44
N ALA A 102 23.00 8.39 7.13
CA ALA A 102 23.23 7.00 7.50
C ALA A 102 23.21 6.82 9.04
N ARG A 103 23.85 7.71 9.81
CA ARG A 103 23.85 7.65 11.29
C ARG A 103 22.46 7.80 11.88
N GLN A 104 21.67 8.78 11.40
CA GLN A 104 20.34 9.01 11.95
C GLN A 104 19.33 7.91 11.57
N ALA A 105 19.47 7.33 10.38
CA ALA A 105 18.74 6.11 10.03
C ALA A 105 19.21 4.92 10.89
N ALA A 106 20.53 4.78 11.09
CA ALA A 106 21.12 3.73 11.92
C ALA A 106 20.63 3.81 13.37
N ASP A 107 20.55 5.00 13.99
CA ASP A 107 20.04 5.16 15.36
C ASP A 107 18.57 4.72 15.48
N ARG A 108 17.74 5.03 14.47
CA ARG A 108 16.33 4.58 14.46
C ARG A 108 16.21 3.07 14.26
N VAL A 109 17.06 2.49 13.41
CA VAL A 109 17.12 1.03 13.21
C VAL A 109 17.65 0.33 14.45
N GLN A 110 18.67 0.86 15.11
CA GLN A 110 19.26 0.33 16.34
C GLN A 110 18.23 0.32 17.48
N GLY A 111 17.51 1.43 17.68
CA GLY A 111 16.45 1.53 18.69
C GLY A 111 15.29 0.56 18.43
N LEU A 112 14.95 0.34 17.15
CA LEU A 112 13.96 -0.66 16.75
C LEU A 112 14.48 -2.09 16.97
N SER A 113 15.73 -2.38 16.61
CA SER A 113 16.38 -3.67 16.80
C SER A 113 16.50 -4.05 18.27
N SER A 114 16.96 -3.14 19.14
CA SER A 114 16.99 -3.39 20.59
C SER A 114 15.59 -3.60 21.17
N SER A 115 14.57 -2.94 20.61
CA SER A 115 13.18 -3.13 21.02
C SER A 115 12.59 -4.45 20.51
N ILE A 116 13.06 -5.00 19.39
CA ILE A 116 12.61 -6.30 18.85
C ILE A 116 13.36 -7.45 19.53
N ASP A 117 14.66 -7.29 19.74
CA ASP A 117 15.54 -8.31 20.34
C ASP A 117 15.22 -8.56 21.82
N ALA A 118 14.88 -7.49 22.56
CA ALA A 118 14.47 -7.60 23.95
C ALA A 118 13.04 -8.14 24.14
N LYS A 119 12.26 -8.32 23.06
CA LYS A 119 10.86 -8.70 23.14
C LYS A 119 10.62 -10.11 22.64
N THR A 120 9.77 -10.83 23.37
CA THR A 120 9.30 -12.15 22.94
C THR A 120 8.24 -12.00 21.86
N VAL A 121 7.97 -13.07 21.10
CA VAL A 121 6.90 -13.08 20.10
C VAL A 121 5.55 -12.70 20.73
N ASP A 122 5.30 -13.13 21.98
CA ASP A 122 4.12 -12.77 22.74
C ASP A 122 4.07 -11.26 23.06
N ASP A 123 5.20 -10.63 23.41
CA ASP A 123 5.28 -9.19 23.63
C ASP A 123 5.05 -8.40 22.33
N LEU A 124 5.62 -8.85 21.20
CA LEU A 124 5.37 -8.23 19.90
C LEU A 124 3.88 -8.31 19.54
N VAL A 125 3.24 -9.45 19.77
CA VAL A 125 1.80 -9.63 19.50
C VAL A 125 0.97 -8.73 20.41
N ALA A 126 1.36 -8.59 21.68
CA ALA A 126 0.69 -7.70 22.63
C ALA A 126 0.81 -6.22 22.20
N ASP A 127 1.99 -5.78 21.79
CA ASP A 127 2.22 -4.40 21.33
C ASP A 127 1.52 -4.09 20.01
N VAL A 128 1.54 -5.03 19.05
CA VAL A 128 0.80 -4.88 17.79
C VAL A 128 -0.70 -4.78 18.09
N ARG A 129 -1.21 -5.56 19.04
CA ARG A 129 -2.61 -5.47 19.47
C ARG A 129 -2.93 -4.12 20.13
N GLU A 130 -2.02 -3.59 20.94
CA GLU A 130 -2.14 -2.26 21.56
C GLU A 130 -2.14 -1.15 20.49
N LEU A 131 -1.26 -1.24 19.50
CA LEU A 131 -1.17 -0.30 18.37
C LEU A 131 -2.45 -0.29 17.52
N VAL A 132 -2.98 -1.47 17.19
CA VAL A 132 -4.24 -1.62 16.45
C VAL A 132 -5.40 -1.03 17.24
N LYS A 133 -5.45 -1.26 18.56
CA LYS A 133 -6.47 -0.71 19.45
C LYS A 133 -6.40 0.82 19.52
N LYS A 134 -5.20 1.38 19.59
CA LYS A 134 -4.97 2.83 19.70
C LYS A 134 -5.22 3.56 18.38
N SER A 135 -4.89 2.92 17.26
CA SER A 135 -4.92 3.54 15.93
C SER A 135 -5.44 2.56 14.86
N PRO A 136 -6.75 2.29 14.82
CA PRO A 136 -7.33 1.36 13.85
C PRO A 136 -7.12 1.79 12.39
N ALA A 137 -7.11 3.10 12.09
CA ALA A 137 -6.88 3.60 10.73
C ALA A 137 -5.45 3.32 10.23
N VAL A 138 -4.44 3.47 11.10
CA VAL A 138 -3.04 3.19 10.77
C VAL A 138 -2.86 1.70 10.47
N ALA A 139 -3.43 0.84 11.30
CA ALA A 139 -3.39 -0.61 11.09
C ALA A 139 -4.01 -1.01 9.74
N VAL A 140 -5.17 -0.47 9.40
CA VAL A 140 -5.83 -0.73 8.10
C VAL A 140 -4.96 -0.23 6.94
N GLY A 141 -4.34 0.94 7.06
CA GLY A 141 -3.45 1.49 6.03
C GLY A 141 -2.20 0.63 5.80
N VAL A 142 -1.55 0.18 6.89
CA VAL A 142 -0.37 -0.71 6.81
C VAL A 142 -0.76 -2.06 6.20
N ALA A 143 -1.85 -2.67 6.66
CA ALA A 143 -2.32 -3.96 6.13
C ALA A 143 -2.67 -3.85 4.63
N ALA A 144 -3.37 -2.79 4.23
CA ALA A 144 -3.68 -2.54 2.82
C ALA A 144 -2.42 -2.31 1.98
N GLY A 145 -1.43 -1.57 2.50
CA GLY A 145 -0.15 -1.36 1.83
C GLY A 145 0.65 -2.64 1.61
N ILE A 146 0.81 -3.46 2.65
CA ILE A 146 1.49 -4.76 2.55
C ILE A 146 0.74 -5.68 1.57
N GLY A 147 -0.59 -5.78 1.70
CA GLY A 147 -1.42 -6.57 0.80
C GLY A 147 -1.30 -6.12 -0.67
N PHE A 148 -1.24 -4.80 -0.91
CA PHE A 148 -1.05 -4.23 -2.24
C PHE A 148 0.32 -4.57 -2.82
N VAL A 149 1.40 -4.50 -2.03
CA VAL A 149 2.74 -4.87 -2.51
C VAL A 149 2.78 -6.35 -2.90
N VAL A 150 2.24 -7.24 -2.06
CA VAL A 150 2.17 -8.68 -2.38
C VAL A 150 1.32 -8.91 -3.64
N ALA A 151 0.15 -8.28 -3.74
CA ALA A 151 -0.70 -8.35 -4.92
C ALA A 151 0.02 -7.82 -6.17
N ARG A 152 0.76 -6.71 -6.04
CA ARG A 152 1.53 -6.10 -7.12
C ARG A 152 2.64 -7.02 -7.60
N LEU A 153 3.38 -7.69 -6.70
CA LEU A 153 4.43 -8.65 -7.07
C LEU A 153 3.86 -9.87 -7.81
N LEU A 154 2.75 -10.42 -7.31
CA LEU A 154 2.06 -11.53 -7.97
C LEU A 154 1.50 -11.10 -9.34
N SER A 155 0.82 -9.96 -9.43
CA SER A 155 0.31 -9.43 -10.70
C SER A 155 1.42 -9.08 -11.68
N SER A 156 2.51 -8.43 -11.25
CA SER A 156 3.67 -8.13 -12.10
C SER A 156 4.35 -9.39 -12.64
N GLY A 157 4.39 -10.47 -11.84
CA GLY A 157 4.95 -11.75 -12.27
C GLY A 157 4.02 -12.53 -13.20
N LEU A 158 2.69 -12.38 -13.07
CA LEU A 158 1.71 -12.99 -13.97
C LEU A 158 1.70 -12.28 -15.34
N ASP A 159 1.87 -10.96 -15.36
CA ASP A 159 1.92 -10.09 -16.56
C ASP A 159 3.12 -10.41 -17.48
N HIS A 160 4.19 -10.99 -16.93
CA HIS A 160 5.38 -11.42 -17.68
C HIS A 160 5.23 -12.77 -18.43
N ARG A 161 4.06 -13.41 -18.34
CA ARG A 161 3.76 -14.68 -19.08
C ARG A 161 2.79 -14.50 -20.25
N ASP A 162 2.28 -13.29 -20.46
CA ASP A 162 1.37 -12.96 -21.56
C ASP A 162 2.01 -11.99 -22.59
N ALA A 163 3.35 -11.94 -22.66
CA ALA A 163 4.11 -11.21 -23.68
C ALA A 163 5.02 -12.15 -24.49
#